data_AF-A0A963KT76-F1
#
_entry.id   AF-A0A963KT76-F1
#
_cell.length_a   1.000
_cell.length_b   1.000
_cell.length_c   1.000
_cell.angle_alpha   90.00
_cell.angle_beta   90.00
_cell.angle_gamma   90.00
#
_symmetry.space_group_name_H-M   'P 1'
#
loop_
_entity.id
_entity.type
_entity.pdbx_description
1 polymer ?
#
loop_
_entity_poly.entity_id
_entity_poly.type
_entity_poly.pdbx_seq_one_letter_code
_entity_poly.pdbx_strand_id
1 'polypeptide(L)'
;MTANDPGMSDSDRETLVRLQRLLAHTSELGRRTRGGETIPLDPLLAEIEELMPAISAMRGGAGTAVQAPLHALLEEVNAIVAHLEGECALVRDEVHSVSNRRRASIAYASRNGLGSGESD
;
A
#
# COMPACT_ATOMS: atom_id res chain seq x y z
N MET A 1 35.06 3.22 20.79
CA MET A 1 35.45 3.94 19.56
C MET A 1 34.68 3.31 18.41
N THR A 2 33.58 3.92 17.98
CA THR A 2 32.73 3.41 16.89
C THR A 2 33.42 3.62 15.56
N ALA A 3 33.55 2.55 14.78
CA ALA A 3 34.14 2.56 13.45
C ALA A 3 33.36 3.52 12.54
N ASN A 4 33.95 4.69 12.25
CA ASN A 4 33.59 5.46 11.08
C ASN A 4 34.11 4.66 9.88
N ASP A 5 33.20 4.15 9.06
CA ASP A 5 33.56 3.62 7.74
C ASP A 5 34.07 4.80 6.90
N PRO A 6 35.36 4.87 6.53
CA PRO A 6 35.97 6.09 5.97
C PRO A 6 35.53 6.44 4.53
N GLY A 7 34.45 5.84 4.03
CA GLY A 7 33.98 5.97 2.64
C GLY A 7 32.54 6.44 2.45
N MET A 8 31.80 6.80 3.50
CA MET A 8 30.41 7.30 3.40
C MET A 8 30.34 8.78 3.75
N SER A 9 29.73 9.59 2.86
CA SER A 9 29.52 11.02 3.14
C SER A 9 28.40 11.21 4.19
N ASP A 10 28.39 12.35 4.87
CA ASP A 10 27.30 12.68 5.81
C ASP A 10 25.92 12.67 5.12
N SER A 11 25.87 13.12 3.86
CA SER A 11 24.66 13.09 3.02
C SER A 11 24.20 11.66 2.71
N ASP A 12 25.13 10.75 2.42
CA ASP A 12 24.83 9.33 2.20
C ASP A 12 24.32 8.68 3.49
N ARG A 13 24.90 9.04 4.63
CA ARG A 13 24.49 8.56 5.95
C ARG A 13 23.10 9.05 6.31
N GLU A 14 22.80 10.32 6.06
CA GLU A 14 21.46 10.88 6.24
C GLU A 14 20.43 10.16 5.36
N THR A 15 20.76 9.93 4.08
CA THR A 15 19.91 9.20 3.14
C THR A 15 19.61 7.78 3.65
N LEU A 16 20.63 7.06 4.14
CA LEU A 16 20.46 5.74 4.73
C LEU A 16 19.55 5.77 5.97
N VAL A 17 19.72 6.74 6.86
CA VAL A 17 18.87 6.90 8.06
C VAL A 17 17.42 7.18 7.67
N ARG A 18 17.20 8.05 6.67
CA ARG A 18 15.85 8.34 6.17
C ARG A 18 15.21 7.10 5.56
N LEU A 19 15.94 6.34 4.74
CA LEU A 19 15.46 5.08 4.16
C LEU A 19 15.09 4.04 5.23
N GLN A 20 15.87 3.92 6.30
CA GLN A 20 15.56 3.01 7.42
C GLN A 20 14.30 3.44 8.19
N ARG A 21 14.11 4.75 8.39
CA ARG A 21 12.89 5.29 9.01
C ARG A 21 11.66 5.04 8.14
N LEU A 22 11.80 5.28 6.83
CA LEU A 22 10.76 5.01 5.85
C LEU A 22 10.37 3.53 5.83
N LEU A 23 11.34 2.61 5.90
CA LEU A 23 11.08 1.18 6.02
C LEU A 23 10.27 0.86 7.28
N ALA A 24 10.68 1.35 8.45
CA ALA A 24 9.96 1.11 9.70
C ALA A 24 8.52 1.66 9.66
N HIS A 25 8.34 2.85 9.08
CA HIS A 25 7.02 3.44 8.87
C HIS A 25 6.17 2.58 7.94
N THR A 26 6.74 2.13 6.81
CA THR A 26 6.04 1.28 5.83
C THR A 26 5.61 -0.05 6.45
N SER A 27 6.47 -0.69 7.24
CA SER A 27 6.11 -1.92 7.96
C SER A 27 4.97 -1.69 8.95
N GLU A 28 4.93 -0.54 9.63
CA GLU A 28 3.81 -0.18 10.49
C GLU A 28 2.51 0.00 9.70
N LEU A 29 2.56 0.74 8.58
CA LEU A 29 1.41 0.89 7.71
C LEU A 29 0.91 -0.45 7.18
N GLY A 30 1.82 -1.36 6.81
CA GLY A 30 1.46 -2.70 6.37
C GLY A 30 0.75 -3.52 7.45
N ARG A 31 1.19 -3.42 8.70
CA ARG A 31 0.49 -4.06 9.83
C ARG A 31 -0.92 -3.51 10.03
N ARG A 32 -1.07 -2.19 10.02
CA ARG A 32 -2.38 -1.52 10.21
C ARG A 32 -3.33 -1.80 9.05
N THR A 33 -2.83 -1.77 7.81
CA THR A 33 -3.61 -2.10 6.61
C THR A 33 -4.12 -3.53 6.66
N ARG A 34 -3.25 -4.50 6.99
CA ARG A 34 -3.66 -5.91 7.21
C ARG A 34 -4.61 -6.10 8.39
N GLY A 35 -4.63 -5.14 9.33
CA GLY A 35 -5.59 -5.06 10.43
C GLY A 35 -6.97 -4.49 10.02
N GLY A 36 -7.17 -4.17 8.74
CA GLY A 36 -8.42 -3.61 8.22
C GLY A 36 -8.54 -2.09 8.37
N GLU A 37 -7.47 -1.41 8.77
CA GLU A 37 -7.47 0.05 8.85
C GLU A 37 -7.30 0.68 7.46
N THR A 38 -8.16 1.62 7.12
CA THR A 38 -8.00 2.43 5.91
C THR A 38 -6.99 3.55 6.18
N ILE A 39 -5.88 3.53 5.45
CA ILE A 39 -4.76 4.46 5.67
C ILE A 39 -4.46 5.21 4.36
N PRO A 40 -4.23 6.53 4.40
CA PRO A 40 -3.75 7.27 3.23
C PRO A 40 -2.31 6.87 2.90
N LEU A 41 -2.07 6.47 1.64
CA LEU A 41 -0.74 6.11 1.14
C LEU A 41 0.01 7.29 0.50
N ASP A 42 -0.67 8.40 0.20
CA ASP A 42 -0.05 9.57 -0.44
C ASP A 42 1.18 10.10 0.31
N PRO A 43 1.19 10.19 1.66
CA PRO A 43 2.38 10.65 2.39
C PRO A 43 3.57 9.70 2.21
N LEU A 44 3.32 8.39 2.15
CA LEU A 44 4.36 7.39 1.93
C LEU A 44 4.96 7.51 0.54
N LEU A 45 4.12 7.69 -0.48
CA LEU A 45 4.56 7.86 -1.87
C LEU A 45 5.41 9.12 -2.04
N ALA A 46 4.99 10.24 -1.45
CA ALA A 46 5.74 11.49 -1.50
C ALA A 46 7.15 11.34 -0.88
N GLU A 47 7.26 10.64 0.25
CA GLU A 47 8.56 10.42 0.91
C GLU A 47 9.47 9.47 0.10
N ILE A 48 8.90 8.45 -0.55
CA ILE A 48 9.64 7.57 -1.48
C ILE A 48 10.18 8.41 -2.66
N GLU A 49 9.32 9.21 -3.29
CA GLU A 49 9.67 10.05 -4.44
C GLU A 49 10.79 11.04 -4.11
N GLU A 50 10.74 11.66 -2.92
CA GLU A 50 11.78 12.58 -2.46
C GLU A 50 13.14 11.89 -2.24
N LEU A 51 13.13 10.64 -1.76
CA LEU A 51 14.36 9.89 -1.44
C LEU A 51 15.02 9.22 -2.66
N MET A 52 14.27 8.93 -3.72
CA MET A 52 14.79 8.23 -4.90
C MET A 52 16.01 8.91 -5.56
N PRO A 53 16.06 10.24 -5.76
CA PRO A 53 17.22 10.90 -6.35
C PRO A 53 18.48 10.74 -5.49
N ALA A 54 18.33 10.88 -4.17
CA ALA A 54 19.43 10.73 -3.22
C ALA A 54 19.98 9.31 -3.25
N ILE A 55 19.11 8.29 -3.18
CA ILE A 55 19.49 6.87 -3.24
C ILE A 55 20.21 6.56 -4.57
N SER A 56 19.71 7.10 -5.69
CA SER A 56 20.28 6.87 -7.03
C SER A 56 21.65 7.54 -7.21
N ALA A 57 21.94 8.61 -6.47
CA ALA A 57 23.22 9.31 -6.50
C ALA A 57 24.30 8.61 -5.68
N MET A 58 23.94 7.70 -4.77
CA MET A 58 24.89 6.99 -3.90
C MET A 58 25.80 6.05 -4.71
N ARG A 59 27.10 6.03 -4.41
CA ARG A 59 28.08 5.17 -5.08
C ARG A 59 28.99 4.46 -4.07
N GLY A 60 29.70 3.43 -4.54
CA GLY A 60 30.67 2.69 -3.72
C GLY A 60 30.03 1.97 -2.53
N GLY A 61 30.72 1.96 -1.39
CA GLY A 61 30.26 1.31 -0.15
C GLY A 61 28.92 1.84 0.39
N ALA A 62 28.61 3.11 0.12
CA ALA A 62 27.32 3.69 0.45
C ALA A 62 26.18 3.10 -0.39
N GLY A 63 26.42 2.87 -1.68
CA GLY A 63 25.48 2.21 -2.59
C GLY A 63 25.15 0.78 -2.15
N THR A 64 26.14 0.03 -1.64
CA THR A 64 25.89 -1.32 -1.10
C THR A 64 25.11 -1.28 0.22
N ALA A 65 25.33 -0.27 1.06
CA ALA A 65 24.64 -0.14 2.35
C ALA A 65 23.13 0.12 2.21
N VAL A 66 22.70 0.80 1.13
CA VAL A 66 21.27 1.05 0.87
C VAL A 66 20.53 -0.10 0.19
N GLN A 67 21.23 -1.07 -0.40
CA GLN A 67 20.59 -2.17 -1.11
C GLN A 67 19.66 -3.01 -0.23
N ALA A 68 20.14 -3.42 0.95
CA ALA A 68 19.34 -4.22 1.87
C ALA A 68 18.06 -3.50 2.36
N PRO A 69 18.13 -2.27 2.90
CA PRO A 69 16.91 -1.57 3.34
C PRO A 69 15.99 -1.18 2.16
N LEU A 70 16.54 -0.88 0.98
CA LEU A 70 15.73 -0.62 -0.21
C LEU A 70 14.97 -1.87 -0.68
N HIS A 71 15.63 -3.03 -0.67
CA HIS A 71 14.98 -4.30 -1.01
C HIS A 71 13.85 -4.62 -0.04
N ALA A 72 14.09 -4.51 1.26
CA ALA A 72 13.07 -4.73 2.29
C ALA A 72 11.88 -3.76 2.15
N LEU A 73 12.15 -2.50 1.79
CA LEU A 73 11.10 -1.51 1.53
C LEU A 73 10.23 -1.94 0.33
N LEU A 74 10.85 -2.37 -0.76
CA LEU A 74 10.14 -2.85 -1.95
C LEU A 74 9.29 -4.08 -1.65
N GLU A 75 9.81 -5.05 -0.88
CA GLU A 75 9.05 -6.22 -0.45
C GLU A 75 7.81 -5.82 0.35
N GLU A 76 7.95 -4.90 1.30
CA GLU A 76 6.84 -4.50 2.15
C GLU A 76 5.80 -3.66 1.40
N VAL A 77 6.22 -2.78 0.50
CA VAL A 77 5.30 -2.06 -0.41
C VAL A 77 4.53 -3.05 -1.28
N ASN A 78 5.21 -4.04 -1.88
CA ASN A 78 4.54 -5.07 -2.69
C ASN A 78 3.54 -5.89 -1.88
N ALA A 79 3.86 -6.23 -0.63
CA ALA A 79 2.94 -6.92 0.26
C ALA A 79 1.69 -6.10 0.59
N ILE A 80 1.84 -4.78 0.79
CA ILE A 80 0.73 -3.85 1.01
C ILE A 80 -0.16 -3.80 -0.23
N VAL A 81 0.44 -3.63 -1.42
CA VAL A 81 -0.30 -3.57 -2.69
C VAL A 81 -1.09 -4.87 -2.91
N ALA A 82 -0.46 -6.03 -2.76
CA ALA A 82 -1.12 -7.31 -2.96
C ALA A 82 -2.31 -7.51 -2.00
N HIS A 83 -2.18 -7.06 -0.75
CA HIS A 83 -3.29 -7.12 0.21
C HIS A 83 -4.45 -6.20 -0.21
N LEU A 84 -4.17 -4.95 -0.59
CA LEU A 84 -5.18 -4.00 -1.05
C LEU A 84 -5.89 -4.45 -2.33
N GLU A 85 -5.16 -5.07 -3.26
CA GLU A 85 -5.74 -5.67 -4.46
C GLU A 85 -6.71 -6.80 -4.12
N GLY A 86 -6.37 -7.63 -3.12
CA GLY A 86 -7.24 -8.68 -2.59
C GLY A 86 -8.54 -8.12 -1.98
N GLU A 87 -8.43 -7.11 -1.13
CA GLU A 87 -9.61 -6.43 -0.55
C GLU A 87 -10.49 -5.80 -1.62
N CYS A 88 -9.89 -5.16 -2.64
CA CYS A 88 -10.64 -4.61 -3.77
C CYS A 88 -11.38 -5.70 -4.57
N ALA A 89 -10.80 -6.89 -4.71
CA ALA A 89 -11.45 -8.02 -5.36
C ALA A 89 -12.67 -8.50 -4.56
N LEU A 90 -12.54 -8.63 -3.23
CA LEU A 90 -13.65 -9.00 -2.35
C LEU A 90 -14.81 -8.00 -2.43
N VAL A 91 -14.50 -6.70 -2.38
CA VAL A 91 -15.52 -5.64 -2.52
C VAL A 91 -16.22 -5.73 -3.88
N ARG A 92 -15.46 -5.95 -4.96
CA ARG A 92 -16.01 -6.11 -6.31
C ARG A 92 -16.96 -7.30 -6.41
N ASP A 93 -16.60 -8.43 -5.82
CA ASP A 93 -17.42 -9.64 -5.82
C ASP A 93 -18.70 -9.45 -5.01
N GLU A 94 -18.64 -8.76 -3.86
CA GLU A 94 -19.83 -8.45 -3.08
C GLU A 94 -20.77 -7.50 -3.84
N VAL A 95 -20.24 -6.48 -4.54
CA VAL A 95 -21.04 -5.59 -5.39
C VAL A 95 -21.77 -6.38 -6.49
N HIS A 96 -21.09 -7.34 -7.14
CA HIS A 96 -21.73 -8.22 -8.12
C HIS A 96 -22.80 -9.11 -7.49
N SER A 97 -22.53 -9.69 -6.32
CA SER A 97 -23.46 -10.52 -5.55
C SER A 97 -24.73 -9.75 -5.18
N VAL A 98 -24.59 -8.55 -4.61
CA VAL A 98 -25.71 -7.65 -4.27
C VAL A 98 -26.51 -7.29 -5.52
N SER A 99 -25.82 -6.94 -6.62
CA SER A 99 -26.47 -6.60 -7.88
C SER A 99 -27.27 -7.77 -8.46
N ASN A 100 -26.74 -9.00 -8.38
CA ASN A 100 -27.42 -10.21 -8.81
C ASN A 100 -28.65 -10.50 -7.95
N ARG A 101 -28.53 -10.40 -6.62
CA ARG A 101 -29.65 -10.57 -5.68
C ARG A 101 -30.76 -9.55 -5.96
N ARG A 102 -30.41 -8.29 -6.22
CA ARG A 102 -31.38 -7.25 -6.56
C ARG A 102 -32.11 -7.56 -7.87
N ARG A 103 -31.39 -7.97 -8.92
CA ARG A 103 -31.99 -8.37 -10.21
C ARG A 103 -32.94 -9.56 -10.06
N ALA A 104 -32.54 -10.58 -9.30
CA ALA A 104 -33.38 -11.75 -9.05
C ALA A 104 -34.66 -11.38 -8.26
N SER A 105 -34.54 -10.51 -7.26
CA SER A 105 -35.68 -10.00 -6.48
C SER A 105 -36.67 -9.24 -7.35
N ILE A 106 -36.18 -8.34 -8.21
CA ILE A 106 -37.03 -7.60 -9.16
C ILE A 106 -37.75 -8.56 -10.10
N ALA A 107 -37.03 -9.52 -10.71
CA ALA A 107 -37.63 -10.50 -11.60
C ALA A 107 -38.71 -11.34 -10.92
N TYR A 108 -38.50 -11.73 -9.66
CA TYR A 108 -39.50 -12.42 -8.86
C TYR A 108 -40.73 -11.56 -8.58
N ALA A 109 -40.55 -10.30 -8.18
CA ALA A 109 -41.65 -9.38 -7.91
C ALA A 109 -42.50 -9.13 -9.17
N SER A 110 -41.86 -8.89 -10.31
CA SER A 110 -42.54 -8.72 -11.61
C SER A 110 -43.32 -9.98 -12.02
N ARG A 111 -42.76 -11.17 -11.81
CA ARG A 111 -43.42 -12.43 -12.18
C ARG A 111 -44.66 -12.75 -11.34
N ASN A 112 -44.69 -12.30 -10.08
CA ASN A 112 -45.80 -12.54 -9.16
C ASN A 112 -46.80 -11.37 -9.08
N GLY A 113 -46.67 -10.36 -9.95
CA GLY A 113 -47.56 -9.19 -9.95
C GLY A 113 -47.48 -8.34 -8.68
N LEU A 114 -46.40 -8.45 -7.91
CA LEU A 114 -46.18 -7.71 -6.65
C LEU A 114 -45.60 -6.30 -6.90
N GLY A 115 -45.76 -5.75 -8.10
CA GLY A 115 -45.35 -4.38 -8.42
C GLY A 115 -46.21 -3.40 -7.64
N SER A 116 -45.54 -2.44 -6.97
CA SER A 116 -46.13 -1.40 -6.12
C SER A 116 -47.51 -0.97 -6.59
N GLY A 117 -48.52 -1.27 -5.77
CA GLY A 117 -49.84 -0.67 -5.92
C GLY A 117 -49.70 0.83 -5.81
N GLU A 118 -49.70 1.49 -6.95
CA GLU A 118 -50.06 2.90 -7.08
C GLU A 118 -51.60 2.91 -6.91
N SER A 119 -52.04 3.03 -5.66
CA SER A 119 -53.42 3.37 -5.35
C SER A 119 -53.57 4.88 -5.56
N ASP A 120 -54.55 5.25 -6.40
CA ASP A 120 -54.98 6.62 -6.74
C ASP A 120 -55.02 7.62 -5.57
#